data_AF-A0A7Y9GZR5-F1
#
_entry.id   AF-A0A7Y9GZR5-F1
#
_cell.length_a   1.000
_cell.length_b   1.000
_cell.length_c   1.000
_cell.angle_alpha   90.00
_cell.angle_beta   90.00
_cell.angle_gamma   90.00
#
_symmetry.space_group_name_H-M   'P 1'
#
loop_
_entity.id
_entity.type
_entity.pdbx_description
1 polymer ?
#
loop_
_entity_poly.entity_id
_entity_poly.type
_entity_poly.pdbx_seq_one_letter_code
_entity_poly.pdbx_strand_id
1 'polypeptide(L)'
;MWLAVDLLLVGVFAVIGRLSHYGTLTVGGWWTTAWPFLVGTLLAWAALAVARRPPTAISSGVAVWVGALVGGMVLRQASGQGTATAFVVVATLVLGALLVLPRVGARARR
;
A
#
# COMPACT_ATOMS: atom_id res chain seq x y z
N MET A 1 6.10 -0.26 -15.17
CA MET A 1 6.52 0.96 -14.42
C MET A 1 5.65 1.21 -13.18
N TRP A 2 4.32 1.31 -13.30
CA TRP A 2 3.44 1.58 -12.16
C TRP A 2 3.51 0.56 -11.00
N LEU A 3 3.72 -0.73 -11.28
CA LEU A 3 3.88 -1.73 -10.21
C LEU A 3 5.06 -1.40 -9.29
N ALA A 4 6.22 -1.07 -9.87
CA ALA A 4 7.40 -0.70 -9.09
C ALA A 4 7.16 0.59 -8.26
N VAL A 5 6.42 1.55 -8.82
CA VAL A 5 6.02 2.77 -8.10
C VAL A 5 5.13 2.43 -6.91
N ASP A 6 4.09 1.60 -7.10
CA ASP A 6 3.19 1.22 -6.02
C ASP A 6 3.92 0.44 -4.90
N LEU A 7 4.80 -0.50 -5.27
CA LEU A 7 5.62 -1.24 -4.30
C LEU A 7 6.57 -0.31 -3.52
N LEU A 8 7.21 0.64 -4.22
CA LEU A 8 8.07 1.65 -3.58
C LEU A 8 7.27 2.50 -2.59
N LEU A 9 6.08 2.98 -2.99
CA LEU A 9 5.23 3.82 -2.16
C LEU A 9 4.70 3.08 -0.93
N VAL A 10 4.38 1.80 -1.05
CA VAL A 10 4.04 0.94 0.10
C VAL A 10 5.24 0.74 1.02
N GLY A 11 6.44 0.58 0.46
CA GLY A 11 7.69 0.58 1.21
C GLY A 11 7.91 1.88 1.99
N VAL A 12 7.66 3.03 1.36
CA VAL A 12 7.74 4.37 1.98
C VAL A 12 6.70 4.53 3.10
N PHE A 13 5.46 4.07 2.89
CA PHE A 13 4.44 4.02 3.94
C PHE A 13 4.95 3.29 5.19
N ALA A 14 5.58 2.12 5.02
CA ALA A 14 6.14 1.36 6.14
C ALA A 14 7.31 2.09 6.82
N VAL A 15 8.19 2.77 6.06
CA VAL A 15 9.27 3.60 6.63
C VAL A 15 8.70 4.73 7.48
N ILE A 16 7.75 5.50 6.93
CA ILE A 16 7.12 6.63 7.62
C ILE A 16 6.45 6.13 8.90
N GLY A 17 5.61 5.09 8.81
CA GLY A 17 4.92 4.53 9.98
C GLY A 17 5.89 4.06 11.07
N ARG A 18 7.01 3.42 10.69
CA ARG A 18 8.04 2.97 11.64
C ARG A 18 8.73 4.14 12.34
N LEU A 19 9.15 5.15 11.59
CA LEU A 19 9.78 6.33 12.16
C LEU A 19 8.81 7.10 13.06
N SER A 20 7.54 7.23 12.69
CA SER A 20 6.52 7.94 13.48
C SER A 20 6.19 7.25 14.81
N HIS A 21 6.15 5.90 14.85
CA HIS A 21 5.77 5.17 16.07
C HIS A 21 6.95 4.80 16.97
N TYR A 22 8.13 4.54 16.40
CA TYR A 22 9.26 3.99 17.13
C TYR A 22 10.49 4.92 17.16
N GLY A 23 10.47 6.04 16.43
CA GLY A 23 11.60 6.97 16.32
C GLY A 23 12.86 6.39 15.65
N THR A 24 12.82 5.13 15.21
CA THR A 24 13.97 4.38 14.71
C THR A 24 13.57 3.48 13.54
N LEU A 25 14.52 3.23 12.64
CA LEU A 25 14.33 2.37 11.47
C LEU A 25 15.38 1.26 11.48
N THR A 26 14.92 0.01 11.46
CA THR A 26 15.74 -1.16 11.22
C THR A 26 15.17 -1.93 10.03
N VAL A 27 16.01 -2.67 9.30
CA VAL A 27 15.57 -3.47 8.15
C VAL A 27 14.49 -4.46 8.57
N GLY A 28 14.67 -5.16 9.69
CA GLY A 28 13.67 -6.09 10.23
C GLY A 28 12.37 -5.40 10.60
N GLY A 29 12.42 -4.23 11.26
CA GLY A 29 11.23 -3.47 11.64
C GLY A 29 10.46 -2.89 10.46
N TRP A 30 11.17 -2.43 9.43
CA TRP A 30 10.57 -2.03 8.17
C TRP A 30 9.88 -3.22 7.51
N TRP A 31 10.58 -4.35 7.37
CA TRP A 31 10.04 -5.54 6.72
C TRP A 31 8.79 -6.07 7.42
N THR A 32 8.79 -6.19 8.76
CA THR A 32 7.63 -6.66 9.54
C THR A 32 6.38 -5.82 9.30
N THR A 33 6.55 -4.52 9.02
CA THR A 33 5.45 -3.61 8.68
C THR A 33 5.08 -3.67 7.21
N ALA A 34 6.06 -3.76 6.30
CA ALA A 34 5.86 -3.63 4.87
C ALA A 34 5.26 -4.88 4.22
N TRP A 35 5.77 -6.07 4.56
CA TRP A 35 5.46 -7.30 3.83
C TRP A 35 3.94 -7.61 3.71
N PRO A 36 3.09 -7.39 4.72
CA PRO A 36 1.64 -7.67 4.59
C PRO A 36 1.00 -6.82 3.50
N PHE A 37 1.36 -5.54 3.45
CA PHE A 37 0.82 -4.59 2.47
C PHE A 37 1.41 -4.80 1.08
N LEU A 38 2.69 -5.19 0.99
CA LEU A 38 3.33 -5.55 -0.28
C LEU A 38 2.65 -6.78 -0.89
N VAL A 39 2.33 -7.80 -0.09
CA VAL A 39 1.57 -8.97 -0.57
C VAL A 39 0.17 -8.54 -1.04
N GLY A 40 -0.55 -7.73 -0.27
CA GLY A 40 -1.85 -7.19 -0.70
C GLY A 40 -1.78 -6.39 -2.01
N THR A 41 -0.70 -5.62 -2.18
CA THR A 41 -0.41 -4.86 -3.42
C THR A 41 -0.17 -5.78 -4.61
N LEU A 42 0.64 -6.82 -4.44
CA LEU A 42 0.93 -7.81 -5.49
C LEU A 42 -0.32 -8.57 -5.91
N LEU A 43 -1.18 -8.96 -4.96
CA LEU A 43 -2.46 -9.61 -5.24
C LEU A 43 -3.41 -8.70 -6.03
N ALA A 44 -3.51 -7.43 -5.65
CA ALA A 44 -4.30 -6.46 -6.42
C ALA A 44 -3.77 -6.29 -7.84
N TRP A 45 -2.46 -6.24 -8.01
CA TRP A 45 -1.82 -6.17 -9.32
C TRP A 45 -2.05 -7.41 -10.18
N ALA A 46 -2.01 -8.61 -9.58
CA ALA A 46 -2.37 -9.85 -10.27
C ALA A 46 -3.82 -9.80 -10.77
N ALA A 47 -4.76 -9.36 -9.92
CA ALA A 47 -6.16 -9.19 -10.31
C ALA A 47 -6.33 -8.16 -11.45
N LEU A 48 -5.62 -7.03 -11.40
CA LEU A 48 -5.64 -6.02 -12.47
C LEU A 48 -5.07 -6.55 -13.79
N ALA A 49 -4.00 -7.36 -13.72
CA ALA A 49 -3.40 -7.99 -14.89
C ALA A 49 -4.36 -9.00 -15.54
N VAL A 50 -5.01 -9.85 -14.75
CA VAL A 50 -6.04 -10.80 -15.23
C VAL A 50 -7.21 -10.06 -15.85
N ALA A 51 -7.67 -8.97 -15.22
CA ALA A 51 -8.75 -8.13 -15.72
C ALA A 51 -8.32 -7.17 -16.85
N ARG A 52 -7.05 -7.21 -17.28
CA ARG A 52 -6.45 -6.35 -18.33
C ARG A 52 -6.74 -4.86 -18.12
N ARG A 53 -6.74 -4.40 -16.87
CA ARG A 53 -7.02 -3.00 -16.52
C ARG A 53 -5.81 -2.11 -16.84
N PRO A 54 -6.01 -0.90 -17.38
CA PRO A 54 -4.92 0.03 -17.66
C PRO A 54 -4.23 0.47 -16.34
N PRO A 55 -2.91 0.26 -16.18
CA PRO A 55 -2.21 0.59 -14.93
C PRO A 55 -2.27 2.06 -14.50
N THR A 56 -2.40 2.96 -15.48
CA THR A 56 -2.45 4.42 -15.30
C THR A 56 -3.81 4.92 -14.82
N ALA A 57 -4.86 4.11 -14.90
CA ALA A 57 -6.20 4.56 -14.54
C ALA A 57 -6.32 4.78 -13.02
N ILE A 58 -7.06 5.82 -12.63
CA ILE A 58 -7.35 6.13 -11.23
C ILE A 58 -8.02 4.92 -10.53
N SER A 59 -8.92 4.21 -11.23
CA SER A 59 -9.56 2.99 -10.72
C SER A 59 -8.58 1.86 -10.42
N SER A 60 -7.50 1.73 -11.19
CA SER A 60 -6.41 0.78 -10.90
C SER A 60 -5.69 1.19 -9.61
N GLY A 61 -5.44 2.47 -9.39
CA GLY A 61 -4.88 2.98 -8.13
C GLY A 61 -5.77 2.69 -6.93
N VAL A 62 -7.09 2.87 -7.08
CA VAL A 62 -8.08 2.53 -6.04
C VAL A 62 -8.07 1.03 -5.75
N ALA A 63 -8.02 0.17 -6.78
CA ALA A 63 -7.96 -1.28 -6.59
C ALA A 63 -6.67 -1.72 -5.86
N VAL A 64 -5.52 -1.14 -6.21
CA VAL A 64 -4.25 -1.41 -5.52
C VAL A 64 -4.31 -0.92 -4.07
N TRP A 65 -4.88 0.25 -3.83
CA TRP A 65 -5.08 0.79 -2.48
C TRP A 65 -5.94 -0.13 -1.61
N VAL A 66 -7.10 -0.57 -2.11
CA VAL A 66 -7.99 -1.48 -1.39
C VAL A 66 -7.30 -2.82 -1.13
N GLY A 67 -6.61 -3.39 -2.11
CA GLY A 67 -5.91 -4.66 -1.94
C GLY A 67 -4.72 -4.56 -0.96
N ALA A 68 -3.94 -3.48 -1.01
CA ALA A 68 -2.87 -3.22 -0.05
C ALA A 68 -3.42 -3.09 1.38
N LEU A 69 -4.49 -2.32 1.56
CA LEU A 69 -5.14 -2.12 2.86
C LEU A 69 -5.73 -3.42 3.40
N VAL A 70 -6.63 -4.06 2.65
CA VAL A 70 -7.35 -5.27 3.10
C VAL A 70 -6.38 -6.43 3.27
N GLY A 71 -5.53 -6.69 2.27
CA GLY A 71 -4.52 -7.74 2.34
C GLY A 71 -3.54 -7.50 3.49
N GLY A 72 -3.10 -6.25 3.66
CA GLY A 72 -2.25 -5.84 4.78
C GLY A 72 -2.90 -6.12 6.13
N MET A 73 -4.15 -5.70 6.34
CA MET A 73 -4.84 -5.92 7.62
C MET A 73 -5.10 -7.41 7.90
N VAL A 74 -5.54 -8.17 6.90
CA VAL A 74 -5.77 -9.62 7.05
C VAL A 74 -4.49 -10.35 7.42
N LEU A 75 -3.39 -10.09 6.69
CA LEU A 75 -2.11 -10.75 6.95
C LEU A 75 -1.50 -10.31 8.28
N ARG A 76 -1.66 -9.05 8.67
CA ARG A 76 -1.26 -8.57 9.99
C ARG A 76 -2.00 -9.29 11.10
N GLN A 77 -3.33 -9.43 10.98
CA GLN A 77 -4.12 -10.16 11.96
C GLN A 77 -3.71 -11.63 12.05
N ALA A 78 -3.57 -12.29 10.89
CA ALA A 78 -3.14 -13.69 10.82
C ALA A 78 -1.74 -13.92 11.41
N SER A 79 -0.89 -12.89 11.40
CA SER A 79 0.49 -12.94 11.92
C SER A 79 0.62 -12.43 13.36
N GLY A 80 -0.49 -12.17 14.06
CA GLY A 80 -0.47 -11.68 15.45
C GLY A 80 0.05 -10.24 15.62
N GLN A 81 0.15 -9.45 14.54
CA GLN A 81 0.62 -8.05 14.60
C GLN A 81 -0.48 -7.05 15.01
N GLY A 82 -1.74 -7.49 15.00
CA GLY A 82 -2.89 -6.67 15.33
C GLY A 82 -3.29 -5.64 14.27
N THR A 83 -4.51 -5.12 14.42
CA THR A 83 -5.14 -4.12 13.55
C THR A 83 -5.88 -3.08 14.38
N ALA A 84 -5.15 -2.26 15.14
CA ALA A 84 -5.75 -1.19 15.94
C ALA A 84 -6.54 -0.23 15.04
N THR A 85 -7.73 0.22 15.48
CA THR A 85 -8.62 1.08 14.68
C THR A 85 -7.92 2.33 14.17
N ALA A 86 -7.13 3.00 15.02
CA ALA A 86 -6.36 4.18 14.62
C ALA A 86 -5.36 3.87 13.49
N PHE A 87 -4.69 2.71 13.56
CA PHE A 87 -3.79 2.25 12.51
C PHE A 87 -4.54 1.98 11.20
N VAL A 88 -5.73 1.38 11.24
CA VAL A 88 -6.56 1.16 10.05
C VAL A 88 -6.92 2.48 9.38
N VAL A 89 -7.37 3.48 10.16
CA VAL A 89 -7.73 4.80 9.63
C VAL A 89 -6.53 5.49 8.99
N VAL A 90 -5.39 5.57 9.69
CA VAL A 90 -4.19 6.22 9.16
C VAL A 90 -3.65 5.49 7.93
N ALA A 91 -3.57 4.14 7.97
CA ALA A 91 -3.14 3.34 6.83
C ALA A 91 -4.05 3.56 5.61
N THR A 92 -5.37 3.61 5.83
CA THR A 92 -6.35 3.89 4.78
C THR A 92 -6.07 5.23 4.10
N LEU A 93 -5.91 6.30 4.88
CA LEU A 93 -5.67 7.65 4.35
C LEU A 93 -4.32 7.78 3.65
N VAL A 94 -3.24 7.30 4.28
CA VAL A 94 -1.88 7.45 3.74
C VAL A 94 -1.70 6.59 2.49
N LEU A 95 -2.10 5.31 2.51
CA LEU A 95 -2.03 4.46 1.32
C LEU A 95 -2.91 4.99 0.19
N GLY A 96 -4.10 5.51 0.52
CA GLY A 96 -5.00 6.11 -0.47
C GLY A 96 -4.36 7.32 -1.16
N ALA A 97 -3.77 8.23 -0.37
CA ALA A 97 -3.04 9.36 -0.89
C ALA A 97 -1.86 8.91 -1.78
N LEU A 98 -1.01 8.00 -1.28
CA LEU A 98 0.17 7.55 -2.01
C LEU A 98 -0.19 6.82 -3.31
N LEU A 99 -1.17 5.92 -3.31
CA LEU A 99 -1.44 5.04 -4.45
C LEU A 99 -2.40 5.65 -5.48
N VAL A 100 -3.26 6.61 -5.08
CA VAL A 100 -4.25 7.23 -5.98
C VAL A 100 -3.78 8.57 -6.53
N LEU A 101 -3.22 9.46 -5.70
CA LEU A 101 -2.89 10.83 -6.14
C LEU A 101 -1.87 10.90 -7.30
N PRO A 102 -0.82 10.06 -7.38
CA PRO A 102 0.09 10.09 -8.53
C PRO A 102 -0.61 9.85 -9.86
N ARG A 103 -1.66 9.01 -9.89
CA ARG A 103 -2.47 8.74 -11.08
C ARG A 103 -3.38 9.92 -11.43
N VAL A 104 -3.94 10.59 -10.42
CA VAL A 104 -4.69 11.85 -10.61
C VAL A 104 -3.78 12.91 -11.23
N GLY A 105 -2.58 13.11 -10.68
CA GLY A 105 -1.60 14.06 -11.21
C GLY A 105 -1.11 13.70 -12.62
N ALA A 106 -0.86 12.42 -12.91
CA ALA A 106 -0.47 11.98 -14.24
C ALA A 106 -1.60 12.16 -15.28
N ARG A 107 -2.87 12.11 -14.87
CA ARG A 107 -4.02 12.39 -15.74
C ARG A 107 -4.18 13.88 -16.01
N ALA A 108 -3.95 14.75 -15.01
CA ALA A 108 -4.05 16.20 -15.17
C ALA A 108 -2.96 16.80 -16.07
N ARG A 109 -1.86 16.07 -16.31
CA ARG A 109 -0.74 16.47 -17.18
C ARG A 109 -0.88 15.98 -18.63
N ARG A 110 -1.99 15.34 -18.98
CA ARG A 110 -2.33 14.88 -20.33
C ARG A 110 -3.39 15.79 -20.91
#